data_AF-A0A1G7Y569-F1
#
_entry.id   AF-A0A1G7Y569-F1
#
_cell.length_a   1.000
_cell.length_b   1.000
_cell.length_c   1.000
_cell.angle_alpha   90.00
_cell.angle_beta   90.00
_cell.angle_gamma   90.00
#
_symmetry.space_group_name_H-M   'P 1'
#
loop_
_entity.id
_entity.type
_entity.pdbx_description
1 polymer ?
#
loop_
_entity_poly.entity_id
_entity_poly.type
_entity_poly.pdbx_seq_one_letter_code
_entity_poly.pdbx_strand_id
1 'polypeptide(L)' 'MNEEEFLLCAIEEAREELNRVASVRKLTDPAVIAMSKKLDKLINQYYSYKIKQKNTPERGNA' A
#
# COMPACT_ATOMS: atom_id res chain seq x y z
N MET A 1 9.46 14.47 -0.48
CA MET A 1 8.65 13.24 -0.51
C MET A 1 7.49 13.45 0.44
N ASN A 2 6.27 13.50 -0.06
CA ASN A 2 5.06 13.60 0.76
C ASN A 2 4.55 12.21 1.17
N GLU A 3 3.58 12.15 2.08
CA GLU A 3 3.03 10.88 2.59
C GLU A 3 2.40 10.01 1.49
N GLU A 4 1.84 10.65 0.45
CA GLU A 4 1.28 9.94 -0.70
C GLU A 4 2.36 9.21 -1.51
N GLU A 5 3.42 9.92 -1.88
CA GLU A 5 4.56 9.40 -2.62
C GLU A 5 5.24 8.27 -1.85
N PHE A 6 5.40 8.43 -0.53
CA PHE A 6 5.95 7.39 0.32
C PHE A 6 5.12 6.11 0.29
N LEU A 7 3.79 6.22 0.42
CA LEU A 7 2.89 5.06 0.38
C LEU A 7 2.91 4.38 -0.98
N LEU A 8 2.94 5.15 -2.08
CA LEU A 8 3.03 4.61 -3.43
C LEU A 8 4.36 3.87 -3.68
N CYS A 9 5.48 4.44 -3.26
CA CYS A 9 6.80 3.78 -3.34
C CYS A 9 6.80 2.47 -2.53
N ALA A 10 6.31 2.49 -1.29
CA ALA A 10 6.28 1.30 -0.44
C ALA A 10 5.37 0.19 -1.02
N ILE A 11 4.25 0.56 -1.66
CA ILE A 11 3.37 -0.39 -2.37
C ILE A 11 4.11 -1.02 -3.55
N GLU A 12 4.81 -0.21 -4.35
CA GLU A 12 5.54 -0.71 -5.52
C GLU A 12 6.67 -1.66 -5.10
N GLU A 13 7.49 -1.29 -4.12
CA GLU A 13 8.55 -2.15 -3.58
C GLU A 13 8.00 -3.47 -3.04
N ALA A 14 6.88 -3.42 -2.30
CA ALA A 14 6.25 -4.62 -1.77
C ALA A 14 5.65 -5.50 -2.88
N ARG A 15 5.15 -4.90 -3.96
CA ARG A 15 4.64 -5.62 -5.15
C ARG A 15 5.76 -6.32 -5.90
N GLU A 16 6.88 -5.64 -6.15
CA GLU A 16 8.04 -6.22 -6.82
C GLU A 16 8.61 -7.41 -6.03
N GLU A 17 8.78 -7.26 -4.72
CA GLU A 17 9.30 -8.33 -3.87
C GLU A 17 8.33 -9.52 -3.79
N LEU A 18 7.02 -9.27 -3.66
CA LEU A 18 6.02 -10.33 -3.68
C LEU A 18 6.06 -11.10 -5.01
N ASN A 19 6.10 -10.38 -6.14
CA ASN A 19 6.15 -11.01 -7.46
C ASN A 19 7.43 -11.82 -7.66
N ARG A 20 8.57 -11.29 -7.20
CA ARG A 20 9.85 -12.01 -7.22
C ARG A 20 9.76 -13.32 -6.44
N VAL A 21 9.23 -13.29 -5.22
CA VAL A 21 9.12 -14.50 -4.39
C VAL A 21 8.06 -15.46 -4.92
N ALA A 22 6.91 -14.96 -5.39
CA ALA A 22 5.84 -15.77 -5.97
C ALA A 22 6.24 -16.43 -7.30
N SER A 23 7.25 -15.90 -8.01
CA SER A 23 7.79 -16.55 -9.21
C SER A 23 8.54 -17.85 -8.93
N VAL A 24 9.04 -18.03 -7.70
CA VAL A 24 9.85 -19.21 -7.30
C VAL A 24 9.20 -20.04 -6.19
N ARG A 25 8.15 -19.53 -5.54
CA ARG A 25 7.41 -20.21 -4.47
C ARG A 25 5.93 -20.34 -4.81
N LYS A 26 5.27 -21.31 -4.19
CA LYS A 26 3.82 -21.46 -4.31
C LYS A 26 3.12 -20.27 -3.65
N LEU A 27 1.97 -19.87 -4.19
CA LEU A 27 1.15 -18.79 -3.63
C LEU A 27 0.66 -19.10 -2.20
N THR A 28 0.59 -20.39 -1.83
CA THR A 28 0.24 -20.85 -0.50
C THR A 28 1.42 -20.91 0.46
N ASP A 29 2.63 -20.58 0.01
CA ASP A 29 3.81 -20.51 0.87
C ASP A 29 3.59 -19.44 1.97
N PRO A 30 3.84 -19.75 3.25
CA PRO A 30 3.63 -18.81 4.34
C PRO A 30 4.35 -17.47 4.15
N ALA A 31 5.52 -17.46 3.50
CA ALA A 31 6.25 -16.23 3.21
C ALA A 31 5.53 -15.39 2.14
N VAL A 32 5.00 -16.03 1.08
CA VAL A 32 4.21 -15.36 0.04
C VAL A 32 2.92 -14.78 0.63
N ILE A 33 2.24 -15.54 1.50
CA ILE A 33 1.04 -15.06 2.22
C ILE A 33 1.38 -13.87 3.11
N ALA A 34 2.50 -13.92 3.84
CA ALA A 34 2.92 -12.82 4.71
C ALA A 34 3.23 -11.54 3.92
N MET A 35 3.91 -11.67 2.77
CA MET A 35 4.19 -10.55 1.87
C MET A 35 2.92 -9.98 1.24
N SER A 36 1.99 -10.84 0.81
CA SER A 36 0.68 -10.43 0.30
C SER A 36 -0.09 -9.61 1.34
N LYS A 37 -0.16 -10.08 2.59
CA LYS A 37 -0.79 -9.32 3.70
C LYS A 37 -0.11 -7.98 3.97
N LYS A 38 1.21 -7.89 3.80
CA LYS A 38 1.95 -6.62 3.94
C LYS A 38 1.56 -5.65 2.83
N LEU A 39 1.48 -6.12 1.58
CA LEU A 39 1.05 -5.32 0.44
C LEU A 39 -0.40 -4.81 0.63
N ASP A 40 -1.32 -5.68 1.05
CA ASP A 40 -2.71 -5.30 1.34
C ASP A 40 -2.79 -4.20 2.41
N LYS A 41 -1.97 -4.29 3.46
CA LYS A 41 -1.92 -3.27 4.51
C LYS A 41 -1.50 -1.90 3.96
N LEU A 42 -0.49 -1.86 3.09
CA LEU A 42 0.01 -0.62 2.48
C LEU A 42 -1.04 0.00 1.55
N ILE A 43 -1.71 -0.82 0.75
CA ILE A 43 -2.81 -0.39 -0.12
C ILE A 43 -3.96 0.22 0.71
N ASN A 44 -4.35 -0.44 1.80
CA ASN A 44 -5.38 0.07 2.70
C ASN A 44 -4.99 1.39 3.38
N GLN A 45 -3.71 1.55 3.74
CA GLN A 45 -3.19 2.82 4.27
C GLN A 45 -3.28 3.94 3.22
N TYR A 46 -2.89 3.67 1.98
CA TYR A 46 -3.01 4.62 0.88
C TYR A 46 -4.46 5.05 0.62
N TYR A 47 -5.40 4.10 0.57
CA TYR A 47 -6.81 4.44 0.42
C TYR A 47 -7.34 5.25 1.60
N SER A 48 -6.97 4.90 2.83
CA SER A 48 -7.36 5.65 4.03
C SER A 48 -6.82 7.09 3.98
N TYR A 49 -5.57 7.27 3.55
CA TYR A 49 -4.97 8.58 3.34
C TYR A 49 -5.72 9.40 2.28
N LYS A 50 -6.05 8.79 1.13
CA LYS A 50 -6.84 9.45 0.07
C LYS A 50 -8.25 9.85 0.54
N ILE A 51 -8.90 9.02 1.35
CA ILE A 51 -10.22 9.34 1.91
C ILE A 51 -10.13 10.52 2.87
N LYS A 52 -9.12 10.56 3.75
CA LYS A 52 -8.90 11.70 4.66
C LYS A 52 -8.70 13.01 3.91
N GLN A 53 -7.94 12.99 2.80
CA GLN A 53 -7.76 14.18 1.97
C GLN A 53 -9.06 14.64 1.30
N LYS A 54 -9.88 13.72 0.80
CA LYS A 54 -11.19 14.06 0.19
C LYS A 54 -12.22 14.60 1.18
N ASN A 55 -12.13 14.19 2.45
CA ASN A 55 -13.06 14.59 3.51
C ASN A 55 -12.58 15.77 4.34
N THR A 56 -11.45 16.41 4.00
CA THR A 56 -11.03 17.64 4.67
C THR A 56 -11.86 18.78 4.09
N PRO A 57 -12.80 19.38 4.85
CA PRO A 57 -13.54 20.52 4.34
C PRO A 57 -12.55 21.64 4.02
N GLU A 58 -12.62 22.16 2.79
CA GLU A 58 -12.01 23.44 2.44
C GLU A 58 -12.38 24.42 3.55
N ARG A 59 -11.38 25.05 4.19
CA ARG A 59 -11.61 26.11 5.18
C ARG A 59 -12.60 27.10 4.54
N GLY A 60 -13.85 27.05 4.99
CA GLY A 60 -14.86 28.00 4.61
C GLY A 60 -14.33 29.39 4.96
N ASN A 61 -14.22 30.25 3.95
CA ASN A 61 -14.09 31.68 4.16
C ASN A 61 -15.35 32.12 4.91
N ALA A 62 -15.17 32.49 6.18
CA ALA A 62 -16.12 33.23 6.99
C ALA A 62 -15.37 34.39 7.64
#